data_AF-A0A2V6WBH6-F1
#
_entry.id   AF-A0A2V6WBH6-F1
#
_cell.length_a   1.000
_cell.length_b   1.000
_cell.length_c   1.000
_cell.angle_alpha   90.00
_cell.angle_beta   90.00
_cell.angle_gamma   90.00
#
_symmetry.space_group_name_H-M   'P 1'
#
loop_
_entity.id
_entity.type
_entity.pdbx_description
1 polymer ?
#
loop_
_entity_poly.entity_id
_entity_poly.type
_entity_poly.pdbx_seq_one_letter_code
_entity_poly.pdbx_strand_id
1 'polypeptide(L)'
;MARSRDGGTSWTPTIDIEQDVHQVTAHPREPKIVVVASAEGFAISRNGGDSWSFVTAGLHAHYCRAVAVAGDHVLVSAATGFRGRRSAIYRASLDGAPRFERCRAGLPQWFDENIDTACLAAAGRLVVFGTADGRLYRSRDAGTGWELALKGLPRVGCVALG
;
A
#
# COMPACT_ATOMS: atom_id res chain seq x y z
N MET A 1 -2.73 -11.66 -11.01
CA MET A 1 -2.87 -12.25 -9.65
C MET A 1 -3.77 -13.47 -9.73
N ALA A 2 -3.44 -14.54 -9.01
CA ALA A 2 -4.24 -15.76 -8.97
C ALA A 2 -4.76 -16.04 -7.56
N ARG A 3 -5.87 -16.75 -7.47
CA ARG A 3 -6.54 -17.09 -6.21
C ARG A 3 -6.88 -18.57 -6.16
N SER A 4 -6.70 -19.16 -4.99
CA SER A 4 -7.17 -20.51 -4.66
C SER A 4 -8.38 -20.45 -3.72
N ARG A 5 -9.27 -21.44 -3.82
CA ARG A 5 -10.38 -21.68 -2.88
C ARG A 5 -10.27 -23.01 -2.13
N ASP A 6 -9.19 -23.77 -2.36
CA ASP A 6 -9.02 -25.16 -1.97
C ASP A 6 -7.66 -25.40 -1.29
N GLY A 7 -7.20 -24.42 -0.51
CA GLY A 7 -5.95 -24.52 0.24
C GLY A 7 -4.69 -24.53 -0.63
N GLY A 8 -4.77 -24.00 -1.86
CA GLY A 8 -3.66 -23.92 -2.80
C GLY A 8 -3.56 -25.09 -3.78
N THR A 9 -4.54 -26.00 -3.79
CA THR A 9 -4.56 -27.16 -4.70
C THR A 9 -4.77 -26.73 -6.16
N SER A 10 -5.64 -25.74 -6.39
CA SER A 10 -5.86 -25.13 -7.70
C SER A 10 -5.92 -23.60 -7.59
N TRP A 11 -5.60 -22.93 -8.71
CA TRP A 11 -5.51 -21.48 -8.80
C TRP A 11 -6.22 -20.96 -10.03
N THR A 12 -7.00 -19.90 -9.86
CA THR A 12 -7.68 -19.19 -10.95
C THR A 12 -7.14 -17.77 -11.05
N PRO A 13 -6.74 -17.29 -12.24
CA PRO A 13 -6.37 -15.88 -12.41
C PRO A 13 -7.60 -14.99 -12.22
N THR A 14 -7.45 -13.91 -11.43
CA THR A 14 -8.55 -12.97 -11.13
C THR A 14 -8.20 -11.51 -11.45
N ILE A 15 -6.91 -11.23 -11.68
CA ILE A 15 -6.43 -9.95 -12.22
C ILE A 15 -5.49 -10.28 -13.38
N ASP A 16 -5.65 -9.55 -14.49
CA ASP A 16 -4.80 -9.61 -15.68
C ASP A 16 -3.31 -9.48 -15.31
N ILE A 17 -2.44 -10.21 -16.03
CA ILE A 17 -1.00 -10.19 -15.80
C ILE A 17 -0.38 -8.83 -16.10
N GLU A 18 -0.94 -8.08 -17.06
CA GLU A 18 -0.45 -6.77 -17.49
C GLU A 18 -0.63 -5.69 -16.40
N GLN A 19 -1.40 -5.97 -15.35
CA GLN A 19 -1.54 -5.04 -14.22
C GLN A 19 -0.27 -4.95 -13.36
N ASP A 20 0.65 -5.93 -13.46
CA ASP A 20 1.91 -5.98 -12.70
C ASP A 20 1.67 -5.75 -11.19
N VAL A 21 1.06 -6.76 -10.55
CA VAL A 21 0.71 -6.73 -9.14
C VAL A 21 1.97 -6.82 -8.28
N HIS A 22 2.24 -5.79 -7.49
CA HIS A 22 3.40 -5.72 -6.60
C HIS A 22 3.10 -6.23 -5.18
N GLN A 23 1.91 -5.95 -4.64
CA GLN A 23 1.53 -6.40 -3.30
C GLN A 23 0.03 -6.63 -3.18
N VAL A 24 -0.36 -7.66 -2.43
CA VAL A 24 -1.75 -7.97 -2.07
C VAL A 24 -1.89 -8.07 -0.55
N THR A 25 -3.00 -7.59 0.01
CA THR A 25 -3.27 -7.66 1.46
C THR A 25 -4.77 -7.79 1.70
N ALA A 26 -5.18 -8.66 2.61
CA ALA A 26 -6.56 -8.77 3.06
C ALA A 26 -6.81 -7.86 4.28
N HIS A 27 -8.02 -7.32 4.41
CA HIS A 27 -8.42 -6.58 5.60
C HIS A 27 -8.44 -7.52 6.82
N PRO A 28 -7.79 -7.16 7.94
CA PRO A 28 -7.55 -8.09 9.06
C PRO A 28 -8.82 -8.53 9.79
N ARG A 29 -9.92 -7.76 9.67
CA ARG A 29 -11.21 -8.06 10.32
C ARG A 29 -12.34 -8.37 9.33
N GLU A 30 -12.10 -8.19 8.03
CA GLU A 30 -13.11 -8.34 6.98
C GLU A 30 -12.45 -8.97 5.75
N PRO A 31 -12.12 -10.28 5.81
CA PRO A 31 -11.23 -10.91 4.83
C PRO A 31 -11.76 -10.94 3.38
N LYS A 32 -13.04 -10.59 3.17
CA LYS A 32 -13.59 -10.38 1.82
C LYS A 32 -13.11 -9.08 1.16
N ILE A 33 -12.64 -8.12 1.95
CA ILE A 33 -11.97 -6.92 1.46
C ILE A 33 -10.50 -7.27 1.23
N VAL A 34 -10.08 -7.23 -0.03
CA VAL A 34 -8.70 -7.48 -0.44
C VAL A 34 -8.22 -6.29 -1.25
N VAL A 35 -7.04 -5.79 -0.95
CA VAL A 35 -6.44 -4.63 -1.59
C VAL A 35 -5.14 -5.00 -2.28
N VAL A 36 -4.84 -4.28 -3.36
CA VAL A 36 -3.69 -4.53 -4.23
C VAL A 36 -3.00 -3.21 -4.57
N ALA A 37 -1.67 -3.21 -4.48
CA ALA A 37 -0.81 -2.24 -5.14
C ALA A 37 -0.23 -2.87 -6.42
N SER A 38 -0.29 -2.14 -7.53
CA SER A 38 0.15 -2.61 -8.84
C SER A 38 0.79 -1.48 -9.65
N ALA A 39 1.45 -1.80 -10.76
CA ALA A 39 1.99 -0.80 -11.66
C ALA A 39 0.91 0.16 -12.19
N GLU A 40 -0.31 -0.35 -12.39
CA GLU A 40 -1.44 0.39 -12.97
C GLU A 40 -2.34 1.08 -11.92
N GLY A 41 -1.97 1.01 -10.63
CA GLY A 41 -2.69 1.69 -9.56
C GLY A 41 -3.03 0.79 -8.39
N PHE A 42 -4.02 1.25 -7.63
CA PHE A 42 -4.60 0.50 -6.54
C PHE A 42 -5.81 -0.29 -7.05
N ALA A 43 -5.99 -1.52 -6.56
CA ALA A 43 -7.22 -2.27 -6.78
C ALA A 43 -7.82 -2.76 -5.46
N ILE A 44 -9.15 -2.82 -5.40
CA ILE A 44 -9.89 -3.35 -4.26
C ILE A 44 -10.92 -4.37 -4.73
N SER A 45 -10.98 -5.48 -4.01
CA SER A 45 -12.06 -6.44 -4.08
C SER A 45 -12.86 -6.39 -2.78
N ARG A 46 -14.18 -6.53 -2.86
CA ARG A 46 -15.08 -6.64 -1.70
C ARG A 46 -15.76 -8.01 -1.58
N ASN A 47 -15.39 -8.94 -2.45
CA ASN A 47 -15.97 -10.28 -2.54
C ASN A 47 -14.86 -11.36 -2.53
N GLY A 48 -13.76 -11.10 -1.83
CA GLY A 48 -12.68 -12.08 -1.66
C GLY A 48 -11.93 -12.40 -2.96
N GLY A 49 -11.79 -11.41 -3.83
CA GLY A 49 -11.05 -11.51 -5.09
C GLY A 49 -11.85 -12.07 -6.27
N ASP A 50 -13.19 -12.19 -6.18
CA ASP A 50 -14.02 -12.59 -7.34
C ASP A 50 -14.08 -11.49 -8.41
N SER A 51 -14.14 -10.22 -7.99
CA SER A 51 -14.04 -9.07 -8.87
C SER A 51 -13.26 -7.93 -8.21
N TRP A 52 -12.75 -7.02 -9.06
CA TRP A 52 -11.82 -5.97 -8.67
C TRP A 52 -12.26 -4.62 -9.24
N SER A 53 -12.06 -3.56 -8.45
CA SER A 53 -12.22 -2.17 -8.89
C SER A 53 -10.86 -1.48 -8.82
N PHE A 54 -10.40 -0.95 -9.94
CA PHE A 54 -9.16 -0.20 -10.05
C PHE A 54 -9.40 1.29 -9.77
N VAL A 55 -8.50 1.89 -9.00
CA VAL A 55 -8.63 3.26 -8.49
C VAL A 55 -7.29 3.97 -8.59
N THR A 56 -7.29 5.10 -9.29
CA THR A 56 -6.17 6.05 -9.34
C THR A 56 -6.58 7.44 -8.85
N ALA A 57 -7.85 7.62 -8.47
CA ALA A 57 -8.41 8.89 -8.06
C ALA A 57 -7.64 9.48 -6.86
N GLY A 58 -7.07 10.68 -7.05
CA GLY A 58 -6.33 11.42 -6.02
C GLY A 58 -4.84 11.07 -5.93
N LEU A 59 -4.36 10.04 -6.63
CA LEU A 59 -2.94 9.79 -6.80
C LEU A 59 -2.32 10.78 -7.81
N HIS A 60 -1.06 11.14 -7.61
CA HIS A 60 -0.32 11.93 -8.61
C HIS A 60 0.24 11.06 -9.74
N ALA A 61 0.35 9.75 -9.51
CA ALA A 61 0.86 8.75 -10.44
C ALA A 61 0.31 7.37 -10.06
N HIS A 62 0.27 6.46 -11.04
CA HIS A 62 -0.38 5.14 -10.90
C HIS A 62 0.56 4.06 -10.35
N TYR A 63 1.87 4.23 -10.42
CA TYR A 63 2.81 3.16 -10.08
C TYR A 63 2.91 2.91 -8.57
N CYS A 64 2.16 1.91 -8.08
CA CYS A 64 2.02 1.62 -6.65
C CYS A 64 2.76 0.34 -6.25
N ARG A 65 3.53 0.34 -5.15
CA ARG A 65 4.35 -0.84 -4.76
C ARG A 65 3.97 -1.47 -3.42
N ALA A 66 3.64 -0.63 -2.44
CA ALA A 66 3.35 -1.07 -1.08
C ALA A 66 1.92 -0.69 -0.70
N VAL A 67 1.23 -1.57 0.02
CA VAL A 67 -0.14 -1.32 0.51
C VAL A 67 -0.29 -1.86 1.93
N ALA A 68 -1.02 -1.15 2.79
CA ALA A 68 -1.36 -1.61 4.14
C ALA A 68 -2.76 -1.14 4.55
N VAL A 69 -3.46 -1.96 5.33
CA VAL A 69 -4.79 -1.64 5.87
C VAL A 69 -4.65 -1.19 7.32
N ALA A 70 -5.07 0.03 7.61
CA ALA A 70 -4.96 0.67 8.92
C ALA A 70 -6.35 1.05 9.44
N GLY A 71 -7.00 0.13 10.14
CA GLY A 71 -8.39 0.30 10.58
C GLY A 71 -9.34 0.33 9.38
N ASP A 72 -10.16 1.37 9.30
CA ASP A 72 -11.09 1.69 8.21
C ASP A 72 -10.43 2.41 7.02
N HIS A 73 -9.10 2.56 7.04
CA HIS A 73 -8.34 3.20 5.97
C HIS A 73 -7.38 2.23 5.30
N VAL A 74 -6.99 2.59 4.08
CA VAL A 74 -5.88 1.96 3.36
C VAL A 74 -4.81 2.99 3.09
N LEU A 75 -3.55 2.56 3.18
CA LEU A 75 -2.40 3.33 2.75
C LEU A 75 -1.72 2.65 1.57
N VAL A 76 -1.22 3.44 0.64
CA VAL A 76 -0.50 2.96 -0.55
C VAL A 76 0.68 3.87 -0.86
N SER A 77 1.80 3.29 -1.31
CA SER A 77 2.88 4.06 -1.92
C SER A 77 2.61 4.26 -3.41
N ALA A 78 2.87 5.46 -3.94
CA ALA A 78 2.75 5.75 -5.36
C ALA A 78 3.97 6.55 -5.85
N ALA A 79 4.44 6.28 -7.06
CA ALA A 79 5.57 6.97 -7.70
C ALA A 79 5.34 7.15 -9.21
N THR A 80 6.17 7.94 -9.89
CA THR A 80 6.01 8.19 -11.34
C THR A 80 6.48 7.03 -12.22
N GLY A 81 6.90 5.91 -11.65
CA GLY A 81 7.30 4.70 -12.37
C GLY A 81 8.30 3.83 -11.60
N PHE A 82 8.75 2.76 -12.24
CA PHE A 82 9.62 1.75 -11.61
C PHE A 82 10.95 2.29 -11.07
N ARG A 83 11.47 3.38 -11.65
CA ARG A 83 12.73 4.02 -11.22
C ARG A 83 12.63 4.84 -9.93
N GLY A 84 11.46 4.88 -9.28
CA GLY A 84 11.32 5.39 -7.90
C GLY A 84 11.23 6.89 -7.71
N ARG A 85 11.23 7.68 -8.79
CA ARG A 85 11.18 9.15 -8.67
C ARG A 85 9.82 9.63 -8.17
N ARG A 86 9.86 10.68 -7.34
CA ARG A 86 8.67 11.36 -6.79
C ARG A 86 7.72 10.38 -6.12
N SER A 87 8.25 9.57 -5.20
CA SER A 87 7.44 8.65 -4.40
C SER A 87 6.76 9.38 -3.24
N ALA A 88 5.58 8.89 -2.83
CA ALA A 88 4.81 9.42 -1.71
C ALA A 88 3.86 8.36 -1.14
N ILE A 89 3.42 8.56 0.11
CA ILE A 89 2.37 7.77 0.76
C ILE A 89 1.03 8.48 0.60
N TYR A 90 0.02 7.71 0.25
CA TYR A 90 -1.37 8.13 0.14
C TYR A 90 -2.23 7.32 1.10
N ARG A 91 -3.35 7.91 1.53
CA ARG A 91 -4.38 7.23 2.31
C ARG A 91 -5.76 7.44 1.69
N ALA A 92 -6.66 6.50 1.89
CA ALA A 92 -8.07 6.64 1.55
C ALA A 92 -8.93 5.91 2.58
N SER A 93 -10.17 6.36 2.76
CA SER A 93 -11.17 5.56 3.48
C SER A 93 -11.52 4.33 2.65
N LEU A 94 -11.76 3.22 3.34
CA LEU A 94 -12.32 1.99 2.79
C LEU A 94 -13.85 1.99 2.82
N ASP A 95 -14.50 3.05 3.29
CA ASP A 95 -15.94 3.23 3.15
C ASP A 95 -16.28 3.73 1.75
N GLY A 96 -17.01 2.92 0.98
CA GLY A 96 -17.39 3.26 -0.39
C GLY A 96 -16.24 3.12 -1.40
N ALA A 97 -16.18 4.03 -2.37
CA ALA A 97 -15.13 4.05 -3.39
C ALA A 97 -13.93 4.87 -2.88
N PRO A 98 -12.72 4.28 -2.77
CA PRO A 98 -11.55 5.01 -2.28
C PRO A 98 -11.24 6.24 -3.14
N ARG A 99 -10.94 7.36 -2.48
CA ARG A 99 -10.34 8.55 -3.08
C ARG A 99 -9.09 8.88 -2.29
N PHE A 100 -7.94 8.80 -2.94
CA PHE A 100 -6.67 8.95 -2.27
C PHE A 100 -6.35 10.40 -1.95
N GLU A 101 -5.82 10.61 -0.75
CA GLU A 101 -5.26 11.86 -0.30
C GLU A 101 -3.81 11.64 0.08
N ARG A 102 -2.97 12.59 -0.33
CA ARG A 102 -1.55 12.52 -0.04
C ARG A 102 -1.30 12.76 1.45
N CYS A 103 -0.54 11.87 2.09
CA CYS A 103 -0.03 12.10 3.44
C CYS A 103 1.04 13.21 3.40
N ARG A 104 0.80 14.31 4.11
CA ARG A 104 1.68 15.50 4.09
C ARG A 104 2.25 15.86 5.46
N ALA A 105 1.44 15.78 6.51
CA ALA A 105 1.86 16.20 7.84
C ALA A 105 3.01 15.31 8.34
N GLY A 106 4.19 15.91 8.54
CA GLY A 106 5.40 15.22 9.01
C GLY A 106 6.16 14.42 7.94
N LEU A 107 5.77 14.49 6.67
CA LEU A 107 6.46 13.83 5.55
C LEU A 107 7.04 14.86 4.56
N PRO A 108 8.15 14.54 3.88
CA PRO A 108 8.66 15.37 2.81
C PRO A 108 7.71 15.42 1.61
N GLN A 109 7.89 16.44 0.78
CA GLN A 109 7.09 16.62 -0.43
C GLN A 109 7.43 15.60 -1.52
N TRP A 110 8.52 14.85 -1.46
CA TRP A 110 8.78 13.65 -2.26
C TRP A 110 9.81 12.79 -1.54
N PHE A 111 9.77 11.50 -1.78
CA PHE A 111 10.91 10.62 -1.62
C PHE A 111 11.55 10.37 -2.98
N ASP A 112 12.88 10.30 -3.00
CA ASP A 112 13.66 10.14 -4.24
C ASP A 112 13.60 8.72 -4.81
N GLU A 113 13.28 7.75 -3.94
CA GLU A 113 13.18 6.33 -4.24
C GLU A 113 11.80 5.80 -3.87
N ASN A 114 11.45 4.65 -4.46
CA ASN A 114 10.20 3.95 -4.13
C ASN A 114 10.15 3.55 -2.65
N ILE A 115 8.98 3.76 -2.02
CA ILE A 115 8.62 2.98 -0.85
C ILE A 115 8.16 1.61 -1.35
N ASP A 116 9.09 0.66 -1.32
CA ASP A 116 8.96 -0.63 -2.00
C ASP A 116 7.99 -1.59 -1.31
N THR A 117 7.66 -2.69 -1.99
CA THR A 117 6.87 -3.79 -1.44
C THR A 117 7.43 -4.23 -0.08
N ALA A 118 6.54 -4.55 0.86
CA ALA A 118 6.87 -4.90 2.25
C ALA A 118 7.52 -3.79 3.10
N CYS A 119 7.78 -2.59 2.57
CA CYS A 119 8.30 -1.46 3.34
C CYS A 119 7.21 -0.58 3.98
N LEU A 120 5.92 -0.95 3.88
CA LEU A 120 4.79 -0.27 4.51
C LEU A 120 3.94 -1.31 5.25
N ALA A 121 3.74 -1.12 6.55
CA ALA A 121 2.98 -2.03 7.41
C ALA A 121 2.05 -1.27 8.36
N ALA A 122 0.95 -1.91 8.75
CA ALA A 122 -0.02 -1.35 9.68
C ALA A 122 -0.55 -2.39 10.68
N ALA A 123 -0.86 -1.94 11.89
CA ALA A 123 -1.50 -2.71 12.95
C ALA A 123 -2.51 -1.82 13.69
N GLY A 124 -3.80 -2.09 13.51
CA GLY A 124 -4.85 -1.15 13.94
C GLY A 124 -4.67 0.21 13.25
N ARG A 125 -4.47 1.28 14.03
CA ARG A 125 -4.19 2.63 13.50
C ARG A 125 -2.71 2.99 13.44
N LEU A 126 -1.83 2.12 13.95
CA LEU A 126 -0.38 2.30 13.83
C LEU A 126 0.02 1.97 12.39
N VAL A 127 0.82 2.85 11.78
CA VAL A 127 1.42 2.63 10.46
C VAL A 127 2.90 2.96 10.54
N VAL A 128 3.73 2.12 9.93
CA VAL A 128 5.17 2.34 9.82
C VAL A 128 5.57 2.09 8.37
N PHE A 129 6.45 2.94 7.84
CA PHE A 129 7.15 2.64 6.60
C PHE A 129 8.63 2.96 6.68
N GLY A 130 9.41 2.20 5.92
CA GLY A 130 10.85 2.36 5.76
C GLY A 130 11.21 2.92 4.38
N THR A 131 12.31 3.66 4.32
CA THR A 131 12.82 4.22 3.08
C THR A 131 14.13 3.55 2.64
N ALA A 132 14.42 3.69 1.36
CA ALA A 132 15.67 3.22 0.76
C ALA A 132 16.93 3.84 1.40
N ASP A 133 16.81 5.05 1.95
CA ASP A 133 17.89 5.82 2.56
C ASP A 133 17.96 5.67 4.10
N GLY A 134 17.32 4.63 4.64
CA GLY A 134 17.53 4.22 6.02
C GLY A 134 16.77 5.02 7.06
N ARG A 135 15.60 5.56 6.69
CA ARG A 135 14.66 6.24 7.60
C ARG A 135 13.43 5.37 7.84
N LEU A 136 12.91 5.41 9.06
CA LEU A 136 11.61 4.85 9.42
C LEU A 136 10.69 5.99 9.85
N TYR A 137 9.52 6.04 9.23
CA TYR A 137 8.45 6.96 9.59
C TYR A 137 7.34 6.19 10.28
N ARG A 138 6.72 6.83 11.27
CA ARG A 138 5.61 6.26 12.04
C ARG A 138 4.43 7.22 12.07
N SER A 139 3.24 6.66 11.96
CA SER A 139 1.96 7.31 12.25
C SER A 139 1.21 6.49 13.29
N ARG A 140 0.54 7.16 14.24
CA ARG A 140 -0.31 6.51 15.25
C ARG A 140 -1.80 6.70 14.98
N ASP A 141 -2.15 7.34 13.87
CA ASP A 141 -3.50 7.84 13.57
C ASP A 141 -3.94 7.49 12.14
N ALA A 142 -3.54 6.31 11.66
CA ALA A 142 -3.86 5.79 10.32
C ALA A 142 -3.32 6.65 9.17
N GLY A 143 -2.20 7.35 9.39
CA GLY A 143 -1.50 8.15 8.38
C GLY A 143 -1.92 9.61 8.32
N THR A 144 -2.63 10.15 9.33
CA THR A 144 -3.03 11.57 9.33
C THR A 144 -1.81 12.43 9.62
N GLY A 145 -1.02 12.04 10.62
CA GLY A 145 0.24 12.65 10.99
C GLY A 145 1.37 11.63 11.08
N TRP A 146 2.58 12.08 10.76
CA TRP A 146 3.78 11.27 10.73
C TRP A 146 4.91 11.89 11.52
N GLU A 147 5.81 11.05 12.02
CA GLU A 147 7.07 11.43 12.62
C GLU A 147 8.21 10.56 12.07
N LEU A 148 9.42 11.12 12.03
CA LEU A 148 10.63 10.34 11.78
C LEU A 148 10.99 9.59 13.07
N ALA A 149 10.72 8.29 13.10
CA ALA A 149 10.94 7.46 14.28
C ALA A 149 12.40 7.01 14.42
N LEU A 150 13.09 6.75 13.31
CA LEU A 150 14.49 6.33 13.29
C LEU A 150 15.19 6.77 11.99
N LYS A 151 16.50 7.02 12.05
CA LYS A 151 17.35 7.34 10.90
C LYS A 151 18.74 6.73 11.08
N GLY A 152 19.49 6.62 9.98
CA GLY A 152 20.85 6.08 9.98
C GLY A 152 20.90 4.56 9.88
N LEU A 153 19.80 3.93 9.49
CA LEU A 153 19.81 2.51 9.13
C LEU A 153 20.47 2.32 7.75
N PRO A 154 20.89 1.09 7.42
CA PRO A 154 20.97 0.67 6.03
C PRO A 154 19.61 0.81 5.33
N ARG A 155 19.59 0.60 4.01
CA ARG A 155 18.36 0.50 3.22
C ARG A 155 17.34 -0.40 3.93
N VAL A 156 16.14 0.13 4.17
CA VAL A 156 15.05 -0.68 4.74
C VAL A 156 14.45 -1.51 3.62
N GLY A 157 14.54 -2.84 3.74
CA GLY A 157 13.97 -3.78 2.77
C GLY A 157 12.64 -4.41 3.19
N CYS A 158 12.26 -4.27 4.45
CA CYS A 158 10.99 -4.76 4.99
C CYS A 158 10.69 -4.09 6.33
N VAL A 159 9.40 -3.89 6.62
CA VAL A 159 8.88 -3.51 7.93
C VAL A 159 7.76 -4.46 8.30
N ALA A 160 7.76 -4.96 9.53
CA ALA A 160 6.68 -5.78 10.08
C ALA A 160 6.29 -5.26 11.46
N LEU A 161 5.03 -5.46 11.82
CA LEU A 161 4.47 -5.13 13.14
C LEU A 161 3.94 -6.44 13.75
N GLY A 162 4.26 -6.67 15.02
CA GLY A 162 3.81 -7.83 15.80
C GLY A 162 2.50 -7.60 16.53
#